data_AF-A0A7W1I9C1-F1
#
_entry.id   AF-A0A7W1I9C1-F1
#
_cell.length_a   1.000
_cell.length_b   1.000
_cell.length_c   1.000
_cell.angle_alpha   90.00
_cell.angle_beta   90.00
_cell.angle_gamma   90.00
#
_symmetry.space_group_name_H-M   'P 1'
#
loop_
_entity.id
_entity.type
_entity.pdbx_description
1 polymer ?
#
loop_
_entity_poly.entity_id
_entity_poly.type
_entity_poly.pdbx_seq_one_letter_code
_entity_poly.pdbx_strand_id
1 'polypeptide(L)'
;MRRGPLFAGLVVALLALAPPVDALAERRQVVHMAQHVALLNLAGPLLGVALPRRVLLRWVVTAAAAVLPVVVVAWHAPVLYERAVRVAAVHGVEHVLFVAAAMAFWFALTSPIRGENIVVLFAASLPVMVLGLGMTLSTTRWYAVYHEPLVRQQVAGAVMWGAGGAATVVAAVTLFYAWLSAATRSEHNRQASAPSASGNTSSAARSAHTTG
;
A
#
# COMPACT_ATOMS: atom_id res chain seq x y z
N MET A 1 -1.43 19.09 -1.10
CA MET A 1 -0.32 18.11 -0.99
C MET A 1 0.16 18.11 0.45
N ARG A 2 0.42 16.95 1.06
CA ARG A 2 0.86 16.83 2.46
C ARG A 2 2.39 16.71 2.51
N ARG A 3 3.07 17.69 3.13
CA ARG A 3 4.54 17.81 3.09
C ARG A 3 5.28 16.74 3.91
N GLY A 4 4.76 16.37 5.09
CA GLY A 4 5.36 15.36 5.97
C GLY A 4 5.56 13.98 5.31
N PRO A 5 4.47 13.31 4.85
CA PRO A 5 4.60 11.99 4.22
C PRO A 5 5.36 12.05 2.88
N LEU A 6 5.29 13.16 2.14
CA LEU A 6 6.11 13.36 0.93
C LEU A 6 7.59 13.28 1.27
N PHE A 7 8.03 14.09 2.24
CA PHE A 7 9.43 14.13 2.64
C PHE A 7 9.90 12.78 3.18
N ALA A 8 9.12 12.14 4.05
CA ALA A 8 9.43 10.81 4.56
C ALA A 8 9.55 9.76 3.44
N GLY A 9 8.62 9.77 2.47
CA GLY A 9 8.65 8.86 1.33
C GLY A 9 9.87 9.06 0.43
N LEU A 10 10.25 10.33 0.19
CA LEU A 10 11.46 10.68 -0.55
C LEU A 10 12.72 10.24 0.19
N VAL A 11 12.80 10.44 1.51
CA VAL A 11 13.94 9.99 2.33
C VAL A 11 14.07 8.47 2.27
N VAL A 12 12.99 7.72 2.40
CA VAL A 12 13.02 6.25 2.29
C VAL A 12 13.52 5.83 0.91
N ALA A 13 13.00 6.43 -0.16
CA ALA A 13 13.43 6.11 -1.52
C ALA A 13 14.91 6.43 -1.73
N LEU A 14 15.38 7.59 -1.26
CA LEU A 14 16.78 7.99 -1.35
C LEU A 14 17.70 7.05 -0.57
N LEU A 15 17.34 6.67 0.66
CA LEU A 15 18.13 5.72 1.46
C LEU A 15 18.19 4.33 0.82
N ALA A 16 17.10 3.89 0.19
CA ALA A 16 17.07 2.62 -0.52
C ALA A 16 17.89 2.64 -1.82
N LEU A 17 17.94 3.77 -2.52
CA LEU A 17 18.62 3.92 -3.82
C LEU A 17 20.05 4.48 -3.72
N ALA A 18 20.50 4.86 -2.52
CA ALA A 18 21.85 5.35 -2.30
C ALA A 18 22.82 4.23 -1.88
N PRO A 19 24.12 4.36 -2.19
CA PRO A 19 25.15 3.56 -1.53
C PRO A 19 25.11 3.74 0.00
N PRO A 20 25.35 2.68 0.80
CA PRO A 20 25.82 1.35 0.41
C PRO A 20 24.71 0.37 0.02
N VAL A 21 23.43 0.72 0.17
CA VAL A 21 22.30 -0.20 -0.03
C VAL A 21 22.24 -0.66 -1.48
N ASP A 22 22.26 0.29 -2.41
CA ASP A 22 22.17 0.02 -3.84
C ASP A 22 23.34 -0.86 -4.34
N ALA A 23 24.57 -0.49 -3.97
CA ALA A 23 25.77 -1.27 -4.30
C ALA A 23 25.78 -2.69 -3.71
N LEU A 24 25.12 -2.88 -2.56
CA LEU A 24 25.01 -4.20 -1.92
C LEU A 24 23.85 -5.01 -2.53
N ALA A 25 22.77 -4.35 -2.94
CA ALA A 25 21.65 -4.96 -3.64
C ALA A 25 22.09 -5.56 -4.98
N GLU A 26 22.99 -4.91 -5.73
CA GLU A 26 23.57 -5.47 -6.97
C GLU A 26 24.32 -6.80 -6.75
N ARG A 27 24.79 -7.06 -5.51
CA ARG A 27 25.64 -8.22 -5.20
C ARG A 27 24.94 -9.31 -4.38
N ARG A 28 23.84 -8.97 -3.71
CA ARG A 28 23.18 -9.85 -2.73
C ARG A 28 21.68 -9.88 -3.00
N GLN A 29 21.16 -11.06 -3.31
CA GLN A 29 19.75 -11.22 -3.65
C GLN A 29 18.82 -10.80 -2.50
N VAL A 30 19.23 -11.06 -1.25
CA VAL A 30 18.47 -10.68 -0.05
C VAL A 30 18.38 -9.17 0.11
N VAL A 31 19.47 -8.45 -0.19
CA VAL A 31 19.50 -6.98 -0.05
C VAL A 31 18.72 -6.32 -1.17
N HIS A 32 18.81 -6.87 -2.39
CA HIS A 32 17.94 -6.48 -3.50
C HIS A 32 16.46 -6.65 -3.15
N MET A 33 16.05 -7.81 -2.58
CA MET A 33 14.67 -7.99 -2.14
C MET A 33 14.27 -7.01 -1.04
N ALA A 34 15.16 -6.75 -0.07
CA ALA A 34 14.88 -5.77 0.98
C ALA A 34 14.70 -4.34 0.41
N GLN A 35 15.49 -3.97 -0.61
CA GLN A 35 15.36 -2.69 -1.33
C GLN A 35 13.98 -2.59 -2.00
N HIS A 36 13.58 -3.61 -2.76
CA HIS A 36 12.25 -3.66 -3.37
C HIS A 36 11.11 -3.59 -2.34
N VAL A 37 11.21 -4.35 -1.24
CA VAL A 37 10.22 -4.32 -0.16
C VAL A 37 10.12 -2.92 0.46
N ALA A 38 11.24 -2.23 0.69
CA ALA A 38 11.23 -0.86 1.22
C ALA A 38 10.59 0.14 0.25
N LEU A 39 10.92 0.06 -1.04
CA LEU A 39 10.34 0.94 -2.07
C LEU A 39 8.82 0.73 -2.20
N LEU A 40 8.36 -0.52 -2.22
CA LEU A 40 6.95 -0.86 -2.40
C LEU A 40 6.10 -0.61 -1.14
N ASN A 41 6.61 -0.97 0.04
CA ASN A 41 5.82 -1.01 1.28
C ASN A 41 6.03 0.18 2.21
N LEU A 42 7.06 1.01 1.98
CA LEU A 42 7.30 2.22 2.77
C LEU A 42 7.25 3.48 1.89
N ALA A 43 8.09 3.57 0.86
CA ALA A 43 8.13 4.77 0.00
C ALA A 43 6.82 4.95 -0.77
N GLY A 44 6.31 3.91 -1.44
CA GLY A 44 5.05 3.90 -2.17
C GLY A 44 3.87 4.45 -1.36
N PRO A 45 3.53 3.91 -0.17
CA PRO A 45 2.46 4.42 0.66
C PRO A 45 2.64 5.88 1.06
N LEU A 46 3.83 6.26 1.53
CA LEU A 46 4.13 7.61 1.98
C LEU A 46 3.96 8.64 0.85
N LEU A 47 4.46 8.32 -0.35
CA LEU A 47 4.31 9.16 -1.53
C LEU A 47 2.85 9.20 -2.00
N GLY A 48 2.15 8.07 -2.00
CA GLY A 48 0.75 7.97 -2.43
C GLY A 48 -0.20 8.78 -1.56
N VAL A 49 -0.04 8.74 -0.23
CA VAL A 49 -0.89 9.52 0.69
C VAL A 49 -0.55 11.01 0.75
N ALA A 50 0.62 11.40 0.22
CA ALA A 50 1.04 12.79 0.16
C ALA A 50 0.28 13.59 -0.92
N LEU A 51 -0.19 12.91 -1.96
CA LEU A 51 -0.93 13.51 -3.06
C LEU A 51 -2.25 14.16 -2.58
N PRO A 52 -2.70 15.25 -3.23
CA PRO A 52 -3.95 15.90 -2.88
C PRO A 52 -5.12 14.94 -3.09
N ARG A 53 -5.96 14.75 -2.06
CA ARG A 53 -7.12 13.85 -2.14
C ARG A 53 -8.11 14.38 -3.18
N ARG A 54 -8.45 13.54 -4.15
CA ARG A 54 -9.48 13.79 -5.15
C ARG A 54 -10.43 12.60 -5.16
N VAL A 55 -11.69 12.84 -5.48
CA VAL A 55 -12.63 11.74 -5.73
C VAL A 55 -12.24 11.11 -7.06
N LEU A 56 -11.92 9.82 -7.04
CA LEU A 56 -11.55 9.05 -8.22
C LEU A 56 -12.72 8.18 -8.68
N LEU A 57 -12.77 7.91 -9.98
CA LEU A 57 -13.69 6.93 -10.53
C LEU A 57 -13.30 5.52 -10.05
N ARG A 58 -14.30 4.67 -9.79
CA ARG A 58 -14.08 3.32 -9.24
C ARG A 58 -13.14 2.48 -10.11
N TRP A 59 -13.23 2.60 -11.43
CA TRP A 59 -12.34 1.88 -12.35
C TRP A 59 -10.87 2.32 -12.23
N VAL A 60 -10.59 3.57 -11.87
CA VAL A 60 -9.22 4.05 -11.61
C VAL A 60 -8.64 3.35 -10.39
N VAL A 61 -9.47 3.17 -9.35
CA VAL A 61 -9.07 2.45 -8.14
C VAL A 61 -8.79 0.98 -8.45
N THR A 62 -9.69 0.34 -9.20
CA THR A 62 -9.51 -1.05 -9.63
C THR A 62 -8.28 -1.22 -10.53
N ALA A 63 -8.06 -0.30 -11.47
CA ALA A 63 -6.89 -0.32 -12.34
C ALA A 63 -5.59 -0.16 -11.55
N ALA A 64 -5.50 0.82 -10.65
CA ALA A 64 -4.33 1.00 -9.79
C ALA A 64 -4.05 -0.22 -8.91
N ALA A 65 -5.11 -0.85 -8.36
CA ALA A 65 -5.01 -2.08 -7.57
C ALA A 65 -4.56 -3.30 -8.37
N ALA A 66 -4.94 -3.40 -9.65
CA ALA A 66 -4.49 -4.48 -10.52
C ALA A 66 -3.07 -4.25 -11.04
N VAL A 67 -2.69 -3.01 -11.34
CA VAL A 67 -1.38 -2.67 -11.93
C VAL A 67 -0.23 -3.01 -10.99
N LEU A 68 -0.34 -2.71 -9.70
CA LEU A 68 0.74 -2.96 -8.74
C LEU A 68 1.21 -4.43 -8.72
N PRO A 69 0.35 -5.44 -8.44
CA PRO A 69 0.79 -6.84 -8.44
C PRO A 69 1.23 -7.32 -9.82
N VAL A 70 0.62 -6.85 -10.90
CA VAL A 70 1.03 -7.20 -12.27
C VAL A 70 2.46 -6.73 -12.55
N VAL A 71 2.78 -5.49 -12.20
CA VAL A 71 4.13 -4.95 -12.36
C VAL A 71 5.13 -5.77 -11.55
N VAL A 72 4.85 -6.03 -10.27
CA VAL A 72 5.76 -6.81 -9.40
C VAL A 72 5.98 -8.22 -9.93
N VAL A 73 4.91 -8.93 -10.32
CA VAL A 73 5.00 -10.30 -10.84
C VAL A 73 5.72 -10.33 -12.18
N ALA A 74 5.47 -9.38 -13.08
CA ALA A 74 6.15 -9.32 -14.37
C ALA A 74 7.66 -9.19 -14.22
N TRP A 75 8.12 -8.32 -13.32
CA TRP A 75 9.55 -8.13 -13.05
C TRP A 75 10.23 -9.34 -12.38
N HIS A 76 9.47 -10.26 -11.79
CA HIS A 76 9.96 -11.54 -11.29
C HIS A 76 9.93 -12.66 -12.34
N ALA A 77 9.54 -12.38 -13.59
CA ALA A 77 9.83 -13.31 -14.67
C ALA A 77 11.36 -13.45 -14.82
N PRO A 78 11.93 -14.68 -14.87
CA PRO A 78 13.38 -14.88 -14.85
C PRO A 78 14.16 -14.03 -15.87
N VAL A 79 13.60 -13.86 -17.07
CA VAL A 79 14.22 -13.05 -18.13
C VAL A 79 14.32 -11.57 -17.76
N LEU A 80 13.24 -10.98 -17.22
CA LEU A 80 13.23 -9.57 -16.83
C LEU A 80 14.06 -9.34 -15.58
N TYR A 81 13.94 -10.24 -14.60
CA TYR A 81 14.69 -10.19 -13.36
C TYR A 81 16.20 -10.22 -13.62
N GLU A 82 16.70 -11.19 -14.40
CA GLU A 82 18.13 -11.25 -14.70
C GLU A 82 18.58 -10.07 -15.55
N ARG A 83 17.72 -9.53 -16.41
CA ARG A 83 18.05 -8.34 -17.19
C ARG A 83 18.17 -7.10 -16.33
N ALA A 84 17.29 -6.93 -15.35
CA ALA A 84 17.36 -5.83 -14.38
C ALA A 84 18.67 -5.89 -13.61
N VAL A 85 19.04 -7.06 -13.07
CA VAL A 85 20.29 -7.22 -12.31
C VAL A 85 21.55 -6.95 -13.16
N ARG A 86 21.55 -7.33 -14.44
CA ARG A 86 22.73 -7.16 -15.31
C ARG A 86 22.86 -5.76 -15.93
N VAL A 87 21.78 -4.99 -16.00
CA VAL A 87 21.74 -3.70 -16.71
C VAL A 87 21.13 -2.63 -15.81
N ALA A 88 21.99 -1.75 -15.28
CA ALA A 88 21.59 -0.69 -14.35
C ALA A 88 20.41 0.17 -14.86
N ALA A 89 20.35 0.47 -16.16
CA ALA A 89 19.22 1.22 -16.73
C ALA A 89 17.89 0.46 -16.63
N VAL A 90 17.90 -0.87 -16.82
CA VAL A 90 16.70 -1.71 -16.71
C VAL A 90 16.28 -1.82 -15.24
N HIS A 91 17.24 -1.96 -14.32
CA HIS A 91 16.98 -1.91 -12.88
C HIS A 91 16.35 -0.56 -12.45
N GLY A 92 16.86 0.55 -12.99
CA GLY A 92 16.29 1.87 -12.74
C GLY A 92 14.83 1.98 -13.22
N VAL A 93 14.52 1.40 -14.39
CA VAL A 93 13.14 1.35 -14.91
C VAL A 93 12.25 0.49 -14.01
N GLU A 94 12.72 -0.66 -13.53
CA GLU A 94 12.01 -1.50 -12.55
C GLU A 94 11.68 -0.69 -11.29
N HIS A 95 12.66 -0.03 -10.69
CA HIS A 95 12.47 0.81 -9.51
C HIS A 95 11.44 1.93 -9.73
N VAL A 96 11.53 2.64 -10.85
CA VAL A 96 10.56 3.69 -11.20
C VAL A 96 9.15 3.11 -11.31
N LEU A 97 9.00 1.96 -11.97
CA LEU A 97 7.69 1.30 -12.11
C LEU A 97 7.14 0.83 -10.76
N PHE A 98 7.98 0.29 -9.88
CA PHE A 98 7.57 -0.12 -8.53
C PHE A 98 7.09 1.06 -7.70
N VAL A 99 7.88 2.15 -7.65
CA VAL A 99 7.51 3.34 -6.88
C VAL A 99 6.26 3.99 -7.47
N ALA A 100 6.16 4.12 -8.79
CA ALA A 100 5.01 4.72 -9.45
C ALA A 100 3.73 3.89 -9.25
N ALA A 101 3.80 2.56 -9.43
CA ALA A 101 2.66 1.67 -9.24
C ALA A 101 2.21 1.64 -7.77
N ALA A 102 3.15 1.60 -6.81
CA ALA A 102 2.83 1.63 -5.39
C ALA A 102 2.23 2.98 -4.99
N MET A 103 2.79 4.09 -5.47
CA MET A 103 2.24 5.43 -5.25
C MET A 103 0.81 5.55 -5.79
N ALA A 104 0.56 5.08 -7.02
CA ALA A 104 -0.77 5.09 -7.63
C ALA A 104 -1.77 4.22 -6.86
N PHE A 105 -1.34 3.02 -6.45
CA PHE A 105 -2.14 2.11 -5.62
C PHE A 105 -2.56 2.77 -4.31
N TRP A 106 -1.61 3.32 -3.56
CA TRP A 106 -1.88 3.92 -2.26
C TRP A 106 -2.68 5.21 -2.33
N PHE A 107 -2.46 6.01 -3.38
CA PHE A 107 -3.29 7.16 -3.67
C PHE A 107 -4.75 6.75 -3.91
N ALA A 108 -4.98 5.74 -4.75
CA ALA A 108 -6.31 5.23 -5.05
C ALA A 108 -6.98 4.58 -3.84
N LEU A 109 -6.24 3.75 -3.11
CA LEU A 109 -6.70 3.00 -1.94
C LEU A 109 -7.13 3.92 -0.78
N THR A 110 -6.65 5.17 -0.75
CA THR A 110 -6.98 6.12 0.34
C THR A 110 -7.92 7.25 -0.08
N SER A 111 -8.49 7.18 -1.29
CA SER A 111 -9.28 8.27 -1.90
C SER A 111 -10.65 7.81 -2.44
N PRO A 112 -11.69 7.63 -1.59
CA PRO A 112 -11.73 7.77 -0.12
C PRO A 112 -11.43 6.46 0.62
N ILE A 113 -11.18 6.55 1.94
CA ILE A 113 -11.01 5.39 2.81
C ILE A 113 -12.37 4.75 3.11
N ARG A 114 -12.52 3.46 2.79
CA ARG A 114 -13.71 2.66 3.02
C ARG A 114 -13.36 1.24 3.45
N GLY A 115 -14.32 0.52 4.03
CA GLY A 115 -14.13 -0.85 4.49
C GLY A 115 -13.68 -1.81 3.36
N GLU A 116 -14.22 -1.65 2.15
CA GLU A 116 -13.83 -2.50 1.00
C GLU A 116 -12.36 -2.35 0.60
N ASN A 117 -11.70 -1.24 0.96
CA ASN A 117 -10.29 -1.00 0.64
C ASN A 117 -9.38 -2.01 1.36
N ILE A 118 -9.81 -2.56 2.50
CA ILE A 118 -9.07 -3.62 3.20
C ILE A 118 -9.05 -4.90 2.36
N VAL A 119 -10.18 -5.25 1.73
CA VAL A 119 -10.26 -6.41 0.83
C VAL A 119 -9.38 -6.19 -0.41
N VAL A 120 -9.42 -4.99 -0.98
CA VAL A 120 -8.55 -4.61 -2.12
C VAL A 120 -7.08 -4.71 -1.75
N LEU A 121 -6.70 -4.27 -0.55
CA LEU A 121 -5.34 -4.40 -0.03
C LEU A 121 -4.87 -5.86 0.01
N PHE A 122 -5.66 -6.73 0.64
CA PHE A 122 -5.31 -8.16 0.70
C PHE A 122 -5.26 -8.80 -0.69
N ALA A 123 -6.26 -8.53 -1.54
CA ALA A 123 -6.31 -9.07 -2.90
C ALA A 123 -5.09 -8.64 -3.74
N ALA A 124 -4.66 -7.38 -3.64
CA ALA A 124 -3.48 -6.88 -4.35
C ALA A 124 -2.17 -7.47 -3.80
N SER A 125 -2.10 -7.80 -2.50
CA SER A 125 -0.91 -8.42 -1.90
C SER A 125 -0.78 -9.91 -2.24
N LEU A 126 -1.87 -10.65 -2.47
CA LEU A 126 -1.86 -12.11 -2.64
C LEU A 126 -0.87 -12.62 -3.71
N PRO A 127 -0.84 -12.08 -4.95
CA PRO A 127 0.10 -12.57 -5.97
C PRO A 127 1.56 -12.45 -5.55
N VAL A 128 1.91 -11.33 -4.89
CA VAL A 128 3.26 -11.05 -4.41
C VAL A 128 3.61 -11.96 -3.22
N MET A 129 2.66 -12.25 -2.34
CA MET A 129 2.84 -13.20 -1.23
C MET A 129 3.08 -14.62 -1.73
N VAL A 130 2.28 -15.10 -2.70
CA VAL A 130 2.45 -16.42 -3.31
C VAL A 130 3.82 -16.53 -3.99
N LEU A 131 4.24 -15.47 -4.69
CA LEU A 131 5.54 -15.41 -5.33
C LEU A 131 6.70 -15.52 -4.33
N GLY A 132 6.66 -14.74 -3.24
CA GLY A 132 7.67 -14.80 -2.18
C GLY A 132 7.67 -16.14 -1.43
N LEU A 133 6.50 -16.72 -1.17
CA LEU A 133 6.37 -18.06 -0.59
C LEU A 133 6.96 -19.13 -1.53
N GLY A 134 6.69 -19.03 -2.83
CA GLY A 134 7.24 -19.93 -3.85
C GLY A 134 8.77 -19.88 -3.88
N MET A 135 9.37 -18.69 -3.81
CA MET A 135 10.82 -18.55 -3.68
C MET A 135 11.34 -19.16 -2.37
N THR A 136 10.64 -18.95 -1.26
CA THR A 136 11.02 -19.47 0.06
C THR A 136 11.06 -20.99 0.09
N LEU A 137 10.07 -21.64 -0.53
CA LEU A 137 9.91 -23.10 -0.54
C LEU A 137 10.58 -23.77 -1.75
N SER A 138 11.22 -22.99 -2.64
CA SER A 138 11.85 -23.51 -3.85
C SER A 138 12.99 -24.48 -3.54
N THR A 139 13.06 -25.57 -4.30
CA THR A 139 14.18 -26.54 -4.28
C THR A 139 15.21 -26.28 -5.39
N THR A 140 14.92 -25.33 -6.28
CA THR A 140 15.78 -24.92 -7.41
C THR A 140 15.97 -23.41 -7.41
N ARG A 141 17.10 -22.95 -7.95
CA ARG A 141 17.34 -21.52 -8.15
C ARG A 141 16.50 -21.05 -9.33
N TRP A 142 15.66 -20.04 -9.12
CA TRP A 142 14.89 -19.37 -10.17
C TRP A 142 15.75 -18.32 -10.88
N TYR A 143 16.70 -17.73 -10.16
CA TYR A 143 17.61 -16.70 -10.66
C TYR A 143 19.05 -17.12 -10.42
N ALA A 144 19.83 -17.29 -11.50
CA ALA A 144 21.22 -17.73 -11.40
C ALA A 144 22.22 -16.57 -11.27
N VAL A 145 21.77 -15.34 -11.54
CA VAL A 145 22.62 -14.15 -11.71
C VAL A 145 23.49 -13.78 -10.49
N TYR A 146 23.05 -14.07 -9.27
CA TYR A 146 23.78 -13.70 -8.04
C TYR A 146 24.93 -14.67 -7.67
N HIS A 147 25.04 -15.82 -8.36
CA HIS A 147 26.00 -16.88 -8.01
C HIS A 147 25.97 -17.31 -6.52
N GLU A 148 24.83 -17.12 -5.84
CA GLU A 148 24.66 -17.44 -4.42
C GLU A 148 24.10 -18.86 -4.22
N PRO A 149 24.32 -19.48 -3.04
CA PRO A 149 23.63 -20.71 -2.64
C PRO A 149 22.10 -20.55 -2.66
N LEU A 150 21.36 -21.63 -2.94
CA LEU A 150 19.88 -21.63 -2.98
C LEU A 150 19.24 -20.99 -1.75
N VAL A 151 19.81 -21.20 -0.57
CA VAL A 151 19.30 -20.63 0.69
C VAL A 151 19.19 -19.11 0.65
N ARG A 152 20.01 -18.41 -0.14
CA ARG A 152 19.91 -16.94 -0.30
C ARG A 152 18.65 -16.53 -1.05
N GLN A 153 18.24 -17.28 -2.07
CA GLN A 153 16.94 -17.09 -2.74
C GLN A 153 15.78 -17.37 -1.78
N GLN A 154 15.88 -18.43 -0.98
CA GLN A 154 14.82 -18.79 -0.02
C GLN A 154 14.65 -17.69 1.05
N VAL A 155 15.75 -17.14 1.57
CA VAL A 155 15.73 -16.00 2.50
C VAL A 155 15.20 -14.73 1.82
N ALA A 156 15.57 -14.49 0.56
CA ALA A 156 15.06 -13.37 -0.23
C ALA A 156 13.53 -13.47 -0.43
N GLY A 157 13.03 -14.69 -0.70
CA GLY A 157 11.60 -15.01 -0.69
C GLY A 157 10.96 -14.75 0.67
N ALA A 158 11.61 -15.19 1.76
CA ALA A 158 11.13 -15.00 3.13
C ALA A 158 11.01 -13.52 3.51
N VAL A 159 11.95 -12.67 3.07
CA VAL A 159 11.87 -11.22 3.21
C VAL A 159 10.69 -10.68 2.43
N MET A 160 10.52 -11.08 1.17
CA MET A 160 9.45 -10.62 0.28
C MET A 160 8.05 -10.90 0.86
N TRP A 161 7.75 -12.16 1.24
CA TRP A 161 6.43 -12.50 1.77
C TRP A 161 6.27 -12.15 3.26
N GLY A 162 7.32 -12.33 4.07
CA GLY A 162 7.27 -12.07 5.51
C GLY A 162 7.17 -10.58 5.84
N ALA A 163 8.12 -9.77 5.36
CA ALA A 163 8.11 -8.33 5.62
C ALA A 163 6.99 -7.62 4.85
N GLY A 164 6.72 -8.02 3.59
CA GLY A 164 5.58 -7.50 2.83
C GLY A 164 4.22 -7.86 3.44
N GLY A 165 4.09 -9.08 3.97
CA GLY A 165 2.89 -9.52 4.69
C GLY A 165 2.69 -8.75 5.99
N ALA A 166 3.74 -8.56 6.79
CA ALA A 166 3.69 -7.72 7.99
C ALA A 166 3.28 -6.28 7.67
N ALA A 167 3.85 -5.68 6.63
CA ALA A 167 3.46 -4.34 6.17
C ALA A 167 1.99 -4.29 5.73
N THR A 168 1.49 -5.32 5.05
CA THR A 168 0.08 -5.45 4.67
C THR A 168 -0.84 -5.51 5.90
N VAL A 169 -0.45 -6.21 6.97
CA VAL A 169 -1.22 -6.27 8.22
C VAL A 169 -1.25 -4.91 8.92
N VAL A 170 -0.10 -4.24 9.05
CA VAL A 170 -0.03 -2.89 9.64
C VAL A 170 -0.89 -1.90 8.86
N ALA A 171 -0.84 -1.97 7.53
CA ALA A 171 -1.67 -1.20 6.63
C ALA A 171 -3.17 -1.46 6.85
N ALA A 172 -3.58 -2.73 6.93
CA ALA A 172 -4.97 -3.11 7.14
C ALA A 172 -5.50 -2.58 8.48
N VAL A 173 -4.74 -2.71 9.57
CA VAL A 173 -5.10 -2.16 10.89
C VAL A 173 -5.23 -0.63 10.82
N THR A 174 -4.31 0.05 10.15
CA THR A 174 -4.34 1.50 10.00
C THR A 174 -5.57 1.95 9.19
N LEU A 175 -5.88 1.28 8.08
CA LEU A 175 -7.06 1.57 7.26
C LEU A 175 -8.36 1.29 8.00
N PHE A 176 -8.41 0.19 8.75
CA PHE A 176 -9.55 -0.16 9.59
C PHE A 176 -9.84 0.91 10.64
N TYR A 177 -8.81 1.32 11.39
CA TYR A 177 -8.92 2.40 12.37
C TYR A 177 -9.36 3.72 11.73
N ALA A 178 -8.77 4.08 10.58
CA ALA A 178 -9.10 5.31 9.86
C ALA A 178 -10.55 5.29 9.32
N TRP A 179 -11.01 4.14 8.82
CA TRP A 179 -12.37 3.93 8.36
C TRP A 179 -13.38 4.05 9.51
N LEU A 180 -13.16 3.36 10.64
CA LEU A 180 -14.03 3.43 11.81
C LEU A 180 -14.10 4.86 12.34
N SER A 181 -12.96 5.53 12.46
CA SER A 181 -12.88 6.92 12.90
C SER A 181 -13.66 7.88 11.98
N ALA A 182 -13.67 7.62 10.67
CA ALA A 182 -14.43 8.42 9.71
C ALA A 182 -15.94 8.14 9.78
N ALA A 183 -16.34 6.89 10.00
CA ALA A 183 -17.74 6.49 10.19
C ALA A 183 -18.33 7.18 11.43
N THR A 184 -17.65 7.12 12.58
CA THR A 184 -18.09 7.76 13.83
C THR A 184 -18.24 9.28 13.69
N ARG A 185 -17.27 9.96 13.05
CA ARG A 185 -17.38 11.41 12.79
C ARG A 185 -18.58 11.77 11.91
N SER A 186 -18.87 10.93 10.91
CA SER A 186 -19.98 11.15 9.99
C SER A 186 -21.33 10.96 10.67
N GLU A 187 -21.43 10.06 11.63
CA GLU A 187 -22.62 9.85 12.45
C GLU A 187 -22.85 11.01 13.43
N HIS A 188 -21.80 11.42 14.16
CA HIS A 188 -21.88 12.56 15.08
C HIS A 188 -22.31 13.85 14.35
N ASN A 189 -21.75 14.12 13.17
CA ASN A 189 -22.12 15.30 12.38
C ASN A 189 -23.55 15.23 11.85
N ARG A 190 -24.06 14.04 11.54
CA ARG A 190 -25.48 13.82 11.17
C ARG A 190 -26.42 14.08 12.35
N GLN A 191 -26.07 13.62 13.55
CA GLN A 191 -26.87 13.88 14.76
C GLN A 191 -26.88 15.38 15.11
N ALA A 192 -25.74 16.07 15.01
CA ALA A 192 -25.65 17.51 15.26
C ALA A 192 -26.42 18.37 14.24
N SER A 193 -26.56 17.88 13.00
CA SER A 193 -27.31 18.57 11.93
C SER A 193 -28.79 18.19 11.87
N ALA A 194 -29.24 17.21 12.66
CA ALA A 194 -30.63 16.81 12.70
C ALA A 194 -31.46 17.91 13.40
N PRO A 195 -32.54 18.43 12.77
CA PRO A 195 -33.39 19.43 13.39
C PRO A 195 -33.93 18.88 14.72
N SER A 196 -33.82 19.67 15.80
CA SER A 196 -34.29 19.28 17.12
C SER A 196 -35.79 19.02 17.08
N ALA A 197 -36.19 17.74 17.03
CA ALA A 197 -37.59 17.32 17.03
C ALA A 197 -38.29 17.54 18.40
N SER A 198 -37.70 18.32 19.31
CA SER A 198 -38.20 18.57 20.66
C SER A 198 -38.82 19.96 20.88
N GLY A 199 -38.99 20.78 19.83
CA GLY A 199 -39.44 22.16 19.98
C GLY A 199 -40.96 22.42 20.06
N ASN A 200 -41.84 21.47 19.72
CA ASN A 200 -43.25 21.81 19.44
C ASN A 200 -44.34 20.99 20.16
N THR A 201 -44.02 20.10 21.09
CA THR A 201 -45.05 19.36 21.84
C THR A 201 -45.48 20.02 23.16
N SER A 202 -44.82 21.10 23.61
CA SER A 202 -45.16 21.76 24.88
C SER A 202 -46.09 22.98 24.79
N SER A 203 -46.47 23.41 23.58
CA SER A 203 -47.41 24.53 23.39
C SER A 203 -48.87 24.07 23.28
N ALA A 204 -49.14 22.90 22.67
CA ALA A 204 -50.50 22.38 22.51
C ALA A 204 -51.15 21.87 23.80
N ALA A 205 -50.35 21.49 24.81
CA ALA A 205 -50.89 21.00 26.09
C ALA A 205 -51.25 22.13 27.08
N ARG A 206 -50.89 23.38 26.80
CA ARG A 206 -51.09 24.51 27.72
C ARG A 206 -52.34 25.35 27.44
N SER A 207 -53.04 25.11 26.33
CA SER A 207 -54.31 25.78 25.98
C SER A 207 -55.56 25.00 26.35
N ALA A 208 -55.44 23.77 26.88
CA ALA A 208 -56.58 22.92 27.25
C ALA A 208 -57.02 23.08 28.72
N HIS A 209 -56.37 23.93 29.51
CA HIS A 209 -56.65 24.10 30.95
C HIS A 209 -57.20 25.49 31.33
N THR A 210 -57.67 26.30 30.38
CA THR A 210 -58.14 27.68 30.64
C THR A 210 -59.55 27.99 30.14
N THR A 211 -60.40 26.97 29.99
CA THR A 211 -61.85 27.15 29.80
C THR A 211 -62.60 26.00 30.46
N GLY A 212 -63.27 26.30 31.57
CA GLY A 212 -64.10 25.35 32.34
C GLY A 212 -64.30 25.84 33.75
#